data_AF-B0S481-F1
#
_entry.id   AF-B0S481-F1
#
_cell.length_a   1.000
_cell.length_b   1.000
_cell.length_c   1.000
_cell.angle_alpha   90.00
_cell.angle_beta   90.00
_cell.angle_gamma   90.00
#
_symmetry.space_group_name_H-M   'P 1'
#
loop_
_entity.id
_entity.type
_entity.pdbx_description
1 polymer ?
#
loop_
_entity_poly.entity_id
_entity_poly.type
_entity_poly.pdbx_seq_one_letter_code
_entity_poly.pdbx_strand_id
1 'polypeptide(L)'
;MPIYYIHNKEIKGRKTMTETLELKDIAKLMKKEMKIKYPDIKISAKTKNGFIWVTLFLKEEDYRAFDYYELSDKDKRFVINKLDIGCIEHNLDRIRGYLSEASVLNQKGQEIVDSINIFLEQYNYDNSDVMRDYFDFGFASNIDYEFV
;
A
#
# COMPACT_ATOMS: atom_id res chain seq x y z
N MET A 1 -25.08 -50.18 -17.91
CA MET A 1 -24.54 -48.84 -18.23
C MET A 1 -23.66 -48.41 -17.06
N PRO A 2 -22.34 -48.26 -17.23
CA PRO A 2 -21.47 -47.75 -16.17
C PRO A 2 -21.46 -46.22 -16.18
N ILE A 3 -21.54 -45.63 -14.98
CA ILE A 3 -21.43 -44.19 -14.74
C ILE A 3 -19.94 -43.83 -14.79
N TYR A 4 -19.56 -42.99 -15.75
CA TYR A 4 -18.21 -42.44 -15.81
C TYR A 4 -18.09 -41.30 -14.79
N TYR A 5 -17.31 -41.52 -13.73
CA TYR A 5 -16.83 -40.43 -12.88
C TYR A 5 -15.89 -39.56 -13.72
N ILE A 6 -16.30 -38.33 -13.99
CA ILE A 6 -15.39 -37.30 -14.48
C ILE A 6 -14.40 -37.04 -13.34
N HIS A 7 -13.17 -37.55 -13.49
CA HIS A 7 -12.02 -37.08 -12.73
C HIS A 7 -11.94 -35.57 -12.98
N ASN A 8 -12.36 -34.77 -11.99
CA ASN A 8 -12.06 -33.36 -11.98
C ASN A 8 -10.54 -33.27 -11.97
N LYS A 9 -9.98 -32.91 -13.13
CA LYS A 9 -8.59 -32.55 -13.30
C LYS A 9 -8.22 -31.64 -12.14
N GLU A 10 -7.23 -32.07 -11.38
CA GLU A 10 -6.49 -31.27 -10.41
C GLU A 10 -6.36 -29.85 -10.99
N ILE A 11 -7.11 -28.91 -10.41
CA ILE A 11 -6.80 -27.50 -10.57
C ILE A 11 -5.47 -27.36 -9.83
N LYS A 12 -4.38 -27.52 -10.58
CA LYS A 12 -3.03 -27.29 -10.11
C LYS A 12 -3.03 -25.92 -9.43
N GLY A 13 -2.96 -25.92 -8.10
CA GLY A 13 -2.83 -24.72 -7.31
C GLY A 13 -1.77 -23.83 -7.94
N ARG A 14 -2.13 -22.57 -8.18
CA ARG A 14 -1.14 -21.57 -8.58
C ARG A 14 -0.13 -21.48 -7.44
N LYS A 15 1.05 -22.05 -7.68
CA LYS A 15 2.15 -22.03 -6.71
C LYS A 15 2.52 -20.59 -6.41
N THR A 16 2.61 -20.29 -5.13
CA THR A 16 3.05 -18.99 -4.66
C THR A 16 4.52 -18.75 -4.99
N MET A 17 4.93 -17.49 -5.20
CA MET A 17 6.37 -17.17 -5.16
C MET A 17 6.91 -17.18 -3.72
N THR A 18 6.08 -17.49 -2.72
CA THR A 18 6.38 -17.42 -1.30
C THR A 18 6.63 -18.76 -0.60
N GLU A 19 6.47 -19.91 -1.24
CA GLU A 19 6.90 -21.19 -0.62
C GLU A 19 8.41 -21.22 -0.31
N THR A 20 9.21 -20.26 -0.81
CA THR A 20 10.68 -20.27 -0.67
C THR A 20 11.30 -18.98 -0.12
N LEU A 21 10.57 -17.86 -0.04
CA LEU A 21 11.15 -16.56 0.35
C LEU A 21 10.73 -16.15 1.76
N GLU A 22 11.71 -15.90 2.62
CA GLU A 22 11.46 -15.30 3.93
C GLU A 22 11.00 -13.84 3.79
N LEU A 23 10.20 -13.34 4.73
CA LEU A 23 9.76 -11.93 4.76
C LEU A 23 10.92 -10.94 4.70
N LYS A 24 12.07 -11.31 5.28
CA LYS A 24 13.29 -10.49 5.20
C LYS A 24 13.77 -10.32 3.76
N ASP A 25 13.65 -11.35 2.94
CA ASP A 25 14.07 -11.29 1.55
C ASP A 25 13.06 -10.56 0.68
N ILE A 26 11.75 -10.73 0.94
CA ILE A 26 10.71 -9.90 0.33
C ILE A 26 10.93 -8.42 0.64
N ALA A 27 11.22 -8.07 1.91
CA ALA A 27 11.52 -6.70 2.31
C ALA A 27 12.79 -6.13 1.63
N LYS A 28 13.83 -6.95 1.43
CA LYS A 28 15.04 -6.56 0.69
C LYS A 28 14.74 -6.33 -0.79
N LEU A 29 13.96 -7.22 -1.42
CA LEU A 29 13.56 -7.10 -2.83
C LEU A 29 12.74 -5.82 -3.04
N MET A 30 11.73 -5.60 -2.19
CA MET A 30 10.93 -4.37 -2.18
C MET A 30 11.84 -3.14 -2.09
N LYS A 31 12.71 -3.10 -1.07
CA LYS A 31 13.60 -1.96 -0.87
C LYS A 31 14.54 -1.74 -2.06
N LYS A 32 15.03 -2.81 -2.69
CA LYS A 32 15.89 -2.72 -3.87
C LYS A 32 15.13 -2.15 -5.07
N GLU A 33 13.94 -2.66 -5.35
CA GLU A 33 13.11 -2.19 -6.46
C GLU A 33 12.68 -0.73 -6.26
N MET A 34 12.21 -0.38 -5.07
CA MET A 34 11.79 0.98 -4.76
C MET A 34 12.95 1.97 -4.78
N LYS A 35 14.16 1.57 -4.42
CA LYS A 35 15.35 2.42 -4.56
C LYS A 35 15.76 2.64 -6.02
N ILE A 36 15.44 1.70 -6.91
CA ILE A 36 15.65 1.89 -8.35
C ILE A 36 14.60 2.86 -8.91
N LYS A 37 13.33 2.69 -8.51
CA LYS A 37 12.20 3.51 -8.99
C LYS A 37 12.20 4.93 -8.41
N TYR A 38 12.63 5.07 -7.15
CA TYR A 38 12.62 6.31 -6.37
C TYR A 38 14.00 6.52 -5.70
N PRO A 39 15.04 6.90 -6.47
CA PRO A 39 16.42 6.93 -5.98
C PRO A 39 16.67 7.98 -4.88
N ASP A 40 15.88 9.05 -4.86
CA ASP A 40 16.05 10.18 -3.94
C ASP A 40 15.38 9.97 -2.58
N ILE A 41 14.61 8.88 -2.43
CA ILE A 41 13.85 8.59 -1.21
C ILE A 41 14.63 7.61 -0.35
N LYS A 42 14.79 7.96 0.92
CA LYS A 42 15.31 7.01 1.90
C LYS A 42 14.18 6.11 2.37
N ILE A 43 14.39 4.79 2.21
CA ILE A 43 13.43 3.74 2.57
C ILE A 43 14.05 2.84 3.64
N SER A 44 13.34 2.67 4.76
CA SER A 44 13.63 1.69 5.79
C SER A 44 12.61 0.56 5.73
N ALA A 45 13.05 -0.68 5.88
CA ALA A 45 12.18 -1.84 5.95
C ALA A 45 12.64 -2.75 7.10
N LYS A 46 11.70 -3.17 7.94
CA LYS A 46 11.94 -4.08 9.08
C LYS A 46 10.92 -5.20 9.05
N THR A 47 11.30 -6.37 9.55
CA THR A 47 10.39 -7.51 9.67
C THR A 47 10.31 -7.99 11.12
N LYS A 48 9.09 -8.23 11.60
CA LYS A 48 8.84 -8.70 12.97
C LYS A 48 7.50 -9.42 13.05
N ASN A 49 7.44 -10.59 13.68
CA ASN A 49 6.20 -11.32 13.98
C ASN A 49 5.25 -11.52 12.78
N GLY A 50 5.76 -11.80 11.58
CA GLY A 50 4.91 -11.94 10.39
C GLY A 50 4.50 -10.62 9.72
N PHE A 51 5.08 -9.49 10.14
CA PHE A 51 4.82 -8.17 9.57
C PHE A 51 6.03 -7.60 8.86
N ILE A 52 5.78 -6.86 7.77
CA ILE A 52 6.74 -5.97 7.11
C ILE A 52 6.39 -4.52 7.45
N TRP A 53 7.30 -3.82 8.11
CA TRP A 53 7.19 -2.40 8.45
C TRP A 53 8.06 -1.59 7.50
N VAL A 54 7.45 -0.70 6.74
CA VAL A 54 8.13 0.20 5.81
C VAL A 54 8.01 1.62 6.35
N THR A 55 9.14 2.33 6.41
CA THR A 55 9.17 3.75 6.77
C THR A 55 9.81 4.53 5.62
N LEU A 56 9.07 5.50 5.10
CA LEU A 56 9.52 6.44 4.09
C LEU A 56 9.99 7.73 4.75
N PHE A 57 11.16 8.22 4.35
CA PHE A 57 11.63 9.54 4.75
C PHE A 57 11.54 10.45 3.53
N LEU A 58 10.57 11.36 3.56
CA LEU A 58 10.16 12.16 2.42
C LEU A 58 10.52 13.62 2.69
N LYS A 59 11.09 14.31 1.69
CA LYS A 59 11.29 15.74 1.79
C LYS A 59 9.93 16.45 1.78
N GLU A 60 9.72 17.35 2.72
CA GLU A 60 8.43 18.01 2.88
C GLU A 60 8.02 18.77 1.62
N GLU A 61 8.95 19.53 1.03
CA GLU A 61 8.72 20.37 -0.15
C GLU A 61 8.29 19.58 -1.40
N ASP A 62 8.65 18.31 -1.48
CA ASP A 62 8.42 17.48 -2.66
C ASP A 62 7.16 16.61 -2.53
N TYR A 63 6.81 16.21 -1.30
CA TYR A 63 5.84 15.14 -1.05
C TYR A 63 4.68 15.52 -0.14
N ARG A 64 4.76 16.65 0.57
CA ARG A 64 3.64 17.15 1.36
C ARG A 64 2.61 17.83 0.47
N ALA A 65 1.34 17.62 0.78
CA ALA A 65 0.25 18.37 0.18
C ALA A 65 0.03 19.68 0.95
N PHE A 66 0.05 20.79 0.23
CA PHE A 66 -0.33 22.10 0.74
C PHE A 66 -1.62 22.60 0.09
N ASP A 67 -2.04 22.01 -1.02
CA ASP A 67 -3.28 22.36 -1.70
C ASP A 67 -4.15 21.12 -1.99
N TYR A 68 -5.48 21.32 -2.03
CA TYR A 68 -6.45 20.28 -2.32
C TYR A 68 -6.18 19.59 -3.68
N TYR A 69 -5.74 20.35 -4.67
CA TYR A 69 -5.55 19.82 -6.03
C TYR A 69 -4.33 18.89 -6.13
N GLU A 70 -3.40 18.98 -5.18
CA GLU A 70 -2.22 18.13 -5.09
C GLU A 70 -2.54 16.73 -4.54
N LEU A 71 -3.73 16.53 -3.96
CA LEU A 71 -4.14 15.28 -3.35
C LEU A 71 -4.54 14.22 -4.40
N SER A 72 -4.37 12.95 -4.03
CA SER A 72 -4.97 11.82 -4.74
C SER A 72 -6.50 11.89 -4.69
N ASP A 73 -7.21 11.26 -5.63
CA ASP A 73 -8.68 11.24 -5.63
C ASP A 73 -9.29 10.55 -4.40
N LYS A 74 -8.53 9.61 -3.81
CA LYS A 74 -8.92 8.96 -2.56
C LYS A 74 -8.84 9.96 -1.40
N ASP A 75 -7.75 10.70 -1.29
CA ASP A 75 -7.54 11.65 -0.21
C ASP A 75 -8.42 12.89 -0.35
N LYS A 76 -8.68 13.35 -1.58
CA LYS A 76 -9.67 14.39 -1.88
C LYS A 76 -11.03 14.07 -1.28
N ARG A 77 -11.54 12.86 -1.53
CA ARG A 77 -12.82 12.39 -0.98
C ARG A 77 -12.76 12.28 0.55
N PHE A 78 -11.65 11.79 1.10
CA PHE A 78 -11.46 11.72 2.54
C PHE A 78 -11.51 13.10 3.20
N VAL A 79 -10.79 14.08 2.66
CA VAL A 79 -10.75 15.47 3.16
C VAL A 79 -12.12 16.12 3.12
N ILE A 80 -12.84 15.98 1.99
CA ILE A 80 -14.21 16.50 1.84
C ILE A 80 -15.12 15.94 2.93
N ASN A 81 -15.12 14.63 3.13
CA ASN A 81 -15.96 13.97 4.12
C ASN A 81 -15.54 14.32 5.55
N LYS A 82 -14.24 14.39 5.82
CA LYS A 82 -13.68 14.69 7.14
C LYS A 82 -14.02 16.10 7.61
N LEU A 83 -14.03 17.05 6.69
CA LEU A 83 -14.33 18.46 6.97
C LEU A 83 -15.81 18.81 6.74
N ASP A 84 -16.62 17.89 6.22
CA ASP A 84 -18.02 18.12 5.86
C ASP A 84 -18.17 19.31 4.89
N ILE A 85 -17.49 19.23 3.75
CA ILE A 85 -17.42 20.30 2.75
C ILE A 85 -18.37 20.01 1.59
N GLY A 86 -19.34 20.90 1.37
CA GLY A 86 -20.23 20.83 0.18
C GLY A 86 -19.67 21.50 -1.08
N CYS A 87 -18.70 22.40 -0.95
CA CYS A 87 -18.08 23.12 -2.06
C CYS A 87 -16.60 23.44 -1.78
N ILE A 88 -15.71 22.95 -2.64
CA ILE A 88 -14.25 23.04 -2.46
C ILE A 88 -13.78 24.49 -2.51
N GLU A 89 -14.19 25.24 -3.53
CA GLU A 89 -13.69 26.60 -3.79
C GLU A 89 -13.93 27.55 -2.61
N HIS A 90 -15.08 27.43 -1.95
CA HIS A 90 -15.42 28.23 -0.78
C HIS A 90 -14.69 27.82 0.51
N ASN A 91 -14.01 26.66 0.51
CA ASN A 91 -13.40 26.08 1.70
C ASN A 91 -11.89 25.85 1.56
N LEU A 92 -11.25 26.42 0.53
CA LEU A 92 -9.82 26.20 0.27
C LEU A 92 -8.93 26.53 1.48
N ASP A 93 -9.18 27.64 2.18
CA ASP A 93 -8.36 28.02 3.35
C ASP A 93 -8.51 27.04 4.51
N ARG A 94 -9.72 26.52 4.73
CA ARG A 94 -9.98 25.48 5.73
C ARG A 94 -9.30 24.17 5.36
N ILE A 95 -9.33 23.80 4.08
CA ILE A 95 -8.63 22.61 3.57
C ILE A 95 -7.12 22.77 3.78
N ARG A 96 -6.54 23.91 3.38
CA ARG A 96 -5.12 24.19 3.57
C ARG A 96 -4.70 24.11 5.04
N GLY A 97 -5.50 24.67 5.94
CA GLY A 97 -5.31 24.55 7.38
C GLY A 97 -5.24 23.10 7.84
N TYR A 98 -6.22 22.28 7.41
CA TYR A 98 -6.22 20.84 7.71
C TYR A 98 -5.00 20.12 7.15
N LEU A 99 -4.60 20.37 5.89
CA LEU A 99 -3.43 19.71 5.29
C LEU A 99 -2.12 20.09 6.01
N SER A 100 -2.04 21.33 6.50
CA SER A 100 -0.92 21.81 7.33
C SER A 100 -0.86 21.17 8.72
N GLU A 101 -1.98 20.70 9.27
CA GLU A 101 -2.01 20.01 10.55
C GLU A 101 -1.86 18.49 10.41
N ALA A 102 -2.48 17.91 9.39
CA ALA A 102 -2.58 16.46 9.20
C ALA A 102 -1.39 15.86 8.44
N SER A 103 -0.44 16.68 7.96
CA SER A 103 0.78 16.23 7.27
C SER A 103 0.49 15.26 6.13
N VAL A 104 -0.50 15.58 5.29
CA VAL A 104 -1.00 14.69 4.24
C VAL A 104 -0.02 14.65 3.06
N LEU A 105 0.12 13.48 2.43
CA LEU A 105 0.91 13.31 1.21
C LEU A 105 0.19 13.94 0.00
N ASN A 106 0.97 14.50 -0.91
CA ASN A 106 0.50 14.81 -2.25
C ASN A 106 0.42 13.53 -3.11
N GLN A 107 -0.05 13.70 -4.35
CA GLN A 107 -0.24 12.61 -5.29
C GLN A 107 1.06 11.81 -5.52
N LYS A 108 2.21 12.48 -5.65
CA LYS A 108 3.50 11.80 -5.82
C LYS A 108 3.85 10.94 -4.62
N GLY A 109 3.63 11.46 -3.40
CA GLY A 109 3.79 10.71 -2.15
C GLY A 109 2.90 9.47 -2.12
N GLN A 110 1.63 9.63 -2.49
CA GLN A 110 0.67 8.54 -2.52
C GLN A 110 1.03 7.47 -3.57
N GLU A 111 1.55 7.86 -4.74
CA GLU A 111 1.99 6.94 -5.79
C GLU A 111 3.13 6.00 -5.32
N ILE A 112 3.99 6.46 -4.41
CA ILE A 112 5.05 5.63 -3.82
C ILE A 112 4.46 4.61 -2.86
N VAL A 113 3.55 5.04 -1.99
CA VAL A 113 2.82 4.16 -1.06
C VAL A 113 2.07 3.09 -1.84
N ASP A 114 1.36 3.48 -2.90
CA ASP A 114 0.63 2.57 -3.76
C ASP A 114 1.57 1.60 -4.48
N SER A 115 2.73 2.07 -4.96
CA SER A 115 3.74 1.21 -5.59
C SER A 115 4.30 0.15 -4.63
N ILE A 116 4.52 0.50 -3.37
CA ILE A 116 4.98 -0.45 -2.35
C ILE A 116 3.88 -1.45 -2.03
N ASN A 117 2.63 -1.01 -1.87
CA ASN A 117 1.50 -1.90 -1.64
C ASN A 117 1.34 -2.90 -2.79
N ILE A 118 1.33 -2.42 -4.04
CA ILE A 118 1.25 -3.28 -5.23
C ILE A 118 2.40 -4.29 -5.27
N PHE A 119 3.63 -3.86 -4.95
CA PHE A 119 4.76 -4.77 -4.89
C PHE A 119 4.54 -5.84 -3.82
N LEU A 120 4.19 -5.47 -2.59
CA LEU A 120 4.02 -6.41 -1.48
C LEU A 120 2.83 -7.36 -1.71
N GLU A 121 1.74 -6.89 -2.29
CA GLU A 121 0.58 -7.69 -2.66
C GLU A 121 0.92 -8.83 -3.64
N GLN A 122 1.87 -8.63 -4.55
CA GLN A 122 2.31 -9.71 -5.46
C GLN A 122 2.95 -10.89 -4.72
N TYR A 123 3.51 -10.65 -3.54
CA TYR A 123 4.07 -11.67 -2.67
C TYR A 123 3.11 -12.10 -1.55
N ASN A 124 1.94 -11.49 -1.43
CA ASN A 124 0.94 -11.83 -0.43
C ASN A 124 -0.18 -12.67 -1.08
N TYR A 125 -0.30 -13.96 -0.76
CA TYR A 125 -1.44 -14.81 -1.17
C TYR A 125 -2.61 -14.61 -0.18
N ASP A 126 -3.92 -14.74 -0.47
CA ASP A 126 -4.74 -15.22 -1.60
C ASP A 126 -5.99 -14.31 -1.71
N ASN A 127 -6.29 -13.75 -2.88
CA ASN A 127 -7.47 -12.88 -3.13
C ASN A 127 -8.63 -13.64 -3.83
N SER A 128 -8.57 -14.98 -3.89
CA SER A 128 -9.46 -15.78 -4.74
C SER A 128 -10.51 -16.64 -4.04
N ASP A 129 -10.63 -16.65 -2.70
CA ASP A 129 -11.69 -17.45 -2.05
C ASP A 129 -12.44 -16.74 -0.91
N VAL A 130 -13.77 -16.93 -0.90
CA VAL A 130 -14.76 -16.24 -0.06
C VAL A 130 -14.85 -16.86 1.35
N MET A 131 -14.12 -17.95 1.60
CA MET A 131 -14.05 -18.63 2.88
C MET A 131 -12.81 -18.18 3.66
N ARG A 132 -12.88 -16.96 4.22
CA ARG A 132 -11.99 -16.53 5.32
C ARG A 132 -12.37 -17.25 6.60
N ASP A 133 -11.84 -18.45 6.80
CA ASP A 133 -11.74 -19.02 8.13
C ASP A 133 -10.28 -19.22 8.49
N TYR A 134 -9.82 -18.36 9.40
CA TYR A 134 -8.82 -18.59 10.43
C TYR A 134 -7.62 -19.49 10.05
N PHE A 135 -6.42 -18.89 10.07
CA PHE A 135 -5.07 -19.49 10.08
C PHE A 135 -4.28 -19.49 8.75
N ASP A 136 -3.20 -18.69 8.76
CA ASP A 136 -1.85 -19.06 8.33
C ASP A 136 -1.40 -19.00 6.85
N PHE A 137 -1.98 -18.17 5.99
CA PHE A 137 -1.36 -17.95 4.68
C PHE A 137 -1.36 -16.47 4.27
N GLY A 138 -0.34 -15.73 4.73
CA GLY A 138 -0.08 -14.34 4.34
C GLY A 138 0.84 -13.59 5.31
N PHE A 139 1.23 -12.37 4.94
CA PHE A 139 1.88 -11.42 5.86
C PHE A 139 1.12 -10.10 5.87
N ALA A 140 1.21 -9.37 6.98
CA ALA A 140 0.69 -8.02 7.05
C ALA A 140 1.81 -7.01 6.77
N SER A 141 1.45 -5.88 6.19
CA SER A 141 2.40 -4.78 5.99
C SER A 141 1.84 -3.47 6.51
N ASN A 142 2.73 -2.63 7.03
CA ASN A 142 2.41 -1.25 7.37
C ASN A 142 3.42 -0.33 6.68
N ILE A 143 2.91 0.75 6.10
CA ILE A 143 3.71 1.78 5.45
C ILE A 143 3.46 3.08 6.19
N ASP A 144 4.49 3.52 6.91
CA ASP A 144 4.52 4.81 7.59
C ASP A 144 5.44 5.77 6.83
N TYR A 145 5.30 7.07 7.08
CA TYR A 145 6.18 8.09 6.52
C TYR A 145 6.48 9.19 7.54
N GLU A 146 7.63 9.82 7.36
CA GLU A 146 8.10 10.97 8.12
C GLU A 146 8.58 12.03 7.12
N PHE A 147 8.20 13.29 7.34
CA PHE A 147 8.81 14.41 6.64
C PHE A 147 10.15 14.78 7.26
N VAL A 148 11.19 14.95 6.43
CA VAL A 148 12.57 15.24 6.84
C VAL A 148 13.12 16.50 6.19
#